data_AF-A0A2N1PYI2-F1
#
_entry.id   AF-A0A2N1PYI2-F1
#
_cell.length_a   1.000
_cell.length_b   1.000
_cell.length_c   1.000
_cell.angle_alpha   90.00
_cell.angle_beta   90.00
_cell.angle_gamma   90.00
#
_symmetry.space_group_name_H-M   'P 1'
#
loop_
_entity.id
_entity.type
_entity.pdbx_description
1 polymer ?
#
loop_
_entity_poly.entity_id
_entity_poly.type
_entity_poly.pdbx_seq_one_letter_code
_entity_poly.pdbx_strand_id
1 'polypeptide(L)'
;MIRLIYHYVFYTKKQRVFILLLCLIILFLSLLIYDNTPFYEQQLYKDLENLYYHQSTQRLYLWFLPFLYEMILMDHDQPFMKPFDVYFGKDYVLASKIFFYVCVLIWVTWIFMIFYHLIPYILTDYYEIYLIYELFFINLFLDGLLLLIITFLCVRLKYQAFSFMIPIFYMLYSFVLEDIHHPMLYLLFPIFLPLESFKSLEFFYKICYIFTGFTLLFIQNLKNKH
;
A
#
# COMPACT_ATOMS: atom_id res chain seq x y z
N MET A 1 13.02 2.49 -21.50
CA MET A 1 12.45 3.40 -20.48
C MET A 1 12.36 2.75 -19.11
N ILE A 2 11.65 1.63 -18.95
CA ILE A 2 11.47 0.93 -17.66
C ILE A 2 12.80 0.61 -16.96
N ARG A 3 13.82 0.10 -17.69
CA ARG A 3 15.16 -0.15 -17.13
C ARG A 3 15.84 1.11 -16.56
N LEU A 4 15.62 2.27 -17.18
CA LEU A 4 16.15 3.54 -16.68
C LEU A 4 15.41 3.93 -15.40
N ILE A 5 14.08 3.94 -15.44
CA ILE A 5 13.23 4.23 -14.26
C ILE A 5 13.62 3.33 -13.08
N TYR A 6 13.81 2.03 -13.32
CA TYR A 6 14.26 1.06 -12.31
C TYR A 6 15.59 1.46 -11.67
N HIS A 7 16.61 1.77 -12.47
CA HIS A 7 17.93 2.12 -11.96
C HIS A 7 17.91 3.41 -11.11
N TYR A 8 16.99 4.32 -11.40
CA TYR A 8 16.83 5.58 -10.66
C TYR A 8 16.01 5.43 -9.39
N VAL A 9 14.89 4.70 -9.45
CA VAL A 9 14.04 4.47 -8.27
C VAL A 9 14.80 3.67 -7.22
N PHE A 10 15.58 2.68 -7.64
CA PHE A 10 16.43 1.86 -6.77
C PHE A 10 17.89 2.32 -6.75
N TYR A 11 18.15 3.64 -6.78
CA TYR A 11 19.50 4.13 -6.56
C TYR A 11 20.02 3.68 -5.18
N THR A 12 21.31 3.36 -5.10
CA THR A 12 21.91 2.56 -4.01
C THR A 12 21.55 2.99 -2.58
N LYS A 13 21.42 4.30 -2.32
CA LYS A 13 21.03 4.82 -1.00
C LYS A 13 19.56 4.52 -0.65
N LYS A 14 18.65 4.66 -1.60
CA LYS A 14 17.21 4.44 -1.40
C LYS A 14 16.88 2.97 -1.30
N GLN A 15 17.55 2.14 -2.10
CA GLN A 15 17.46 0.70 -1.98
C GLN A 15 17.82 0.23 -0.58
N ARG A 16 18.85 0.81 0.06
CA ARG A 16 19.22 0.47 1.44
C ARG A 16 18.15 0.88 2.46
N VAL A 17 17.59 2.09 2.34
CA VAL A 17 16.50 2.55 3.23
C VAL A 17 15.27 1.66 3.07
N PHE A 18 14.91 1.33 1.83
CA PHE A 18 13.79 0.46 1.52
C PHE A 18 13.98 -0.96 2.09
N ILE A 19 15.16 -1.55 1.90
CA ILE A 19 15.50 -2.86 2.47
C ILE A 19 15.48 -2.80 4.00
N LEU A 20 16.04 -1.75 4.61
CA LEU A 20 16.02 -1.57 6.06
C LEU A 20 14.60 -1.51 6.60
N LEU A 21 13.72 -0.76 5.92
CA LEU A 21 12.31 -0.63 6.30
C LEU A 21 11.56 -1.95 6.16
N LEU A 22 11.82 -2.71 5.08
CA LEU A 22 11.30 -4.08 4.94
C LEU A 22 11.77 -5.00 6.07
N CYS A 23 13.08 -5.00 6.37
CA CYS A 23 13.65 -5.80 7.45
C CYS A 23 13.04 -5.41 8.81
N LEU A 24 12.83 -4.12 9.05
CA LEU A 24 12.21 -3.61 10.27
C LEU A 24 10.76 -4.11 10.40
N ILE A 25 9.96 -4.09 9.32
CA ILE A 25 8.59 -4.62 9.36
C ILE A 25 8.59 -6.13 9.63
N ILE A 26 9.47 -6.89 8.98
CA ILE A 26 9.62 -8.34 9.22
C ILE A 26 9.98 -8.61 10.68
N LEU A 27 10.87 -7.79 11.25
CA LEU A 27 11.24 -7.88 12.67
C LEU A 27 10.03 -7.58 13.57
N PHE A 28 9.25 -6.53 13.29
CA PHE A 28 8.02 -6.24 14.05
C PHE A 28 6.99 -7.38 13.96
N LEU A 29 6.81 -7.98 12.78
CA LEU A 29 5.95 -9.16 12.61
C LEU A 29 6.44 -10.33 13.46
N SER A 30 7.75 -10.61 13.48
CA SER A 30 8.30 -11.67 14.31
C SER A 30 8.13 -11.42 15.81
N LEU A 31 8.22 -10.17 16.25
CA LEU A 31 8.01 -9.79 17.65
C LEU A 31 6.55 -9.93 18.09
N LEU A 32 5.59 -9.63 17.21
CA LEU A 32 4.16 -9.83 17.50
C LEU A 32 3.80 -11.30 17.72
N ILE A 33 4.49 -12.21 17.04
CA ILE A 33 4.21 -13.65 17.08
C ILE A 33 4.90 -14.33 18.28
N TYR A 34 5.99 -13.75 18.77
CA TYR A 34 6.77 -14.32 19.87
C TYR A 34 6.10 -14.07 21.22
N ASP A 35 4.92 -14.66 21.41
CA ASP A 35 4.41 -14.92 22.74
C ASP A 35 5.04 -16.21 23.24
N ASN A 36 5.69 -16.15 24.40
CA ASN A 36 6.30 -17.30 25.09
C ASN A 36 5.21 -18.26 25.65
N THR A 37 4.09 -18.42 24.95
CA THR A 37 3.02 -19.34 25.34
C THR A 37 3.50 -20.78 25.13
N PRO A 38 3.29 -21.66 26.12
CA PRO A 38 3.66 -23.05 25.97
C PRO A 38 2.74 -23.74 24.95
N PHE A 39 3.30 -24.71 24.23
CA PHE A 39 2.63 -25.44 23.15
C PHE A 39 1.21 -25.94 23.48
N TYR A 40 0.98 -26.40 24.71
CA TYR A 40 -0.32 -26.92 25.11
C TYR A 40 -1.41 -25.84 25.18
N GLU A 41 -1.06 -24.60 25.53
CA GLU A 41 -1.98 -23.45 25.54
C GLU A 41 -2.32 -23.02 24.12
N GLN A 42 -1.32 -23.02 23.23
CA GLN A 42 -1.51 -22.67 21.82
C GLN A 42 -2.47 -23.63 21.11
N GLN A 43 -2.40 -24.93 21.42
CA GLN A 43 -3.35 -25.89 20.87
C GLN A 43 -4.76 -25.72 21.44
N LEU A 44 -4.88 -25.29 22.69
CA LEU A 44 -6.17 -25.17 23.38
C LEU A 44 -6.93 -23.90 22.95
N TYR A 45 -6.21 -22.82 22.64
CA TYR A 45 -6.77 -21.54 22.21
C TYR A 45 -6.45 -21.17 20.75
N LYS A 46 -6.24 -22.20 19.92
CA LYS A 46 -5.81 -22.09 18.52
C LYS A 46 -6.58 -21.02 17.72
N ASP A 47 -7.90 -21.06 17.77
CA ASP A 47 -8.75 -20.16 16.98
C ASP A 47 -8.63 -18.70 17.43
N LEU A 48 -8.49 -18.46 18.74
CA LEU A 48 -8.35 -17.12 19.31
C LEU A 48 -6.98 -16.54 18.99
N GLU A 49 -5.91 -17.32 19.11
CA GLU A 49 -4.54 -16.91 18.78
C GLU A 49 -4.40 -16.64 17.28
N ASN A 50 -5.01 -17.46 16.43
CA ASN A 50 -5.00 -17.23 14.99
C ASN A 50 -5.78 -15.96 14.60
N LEU A 51 -6.95 -15.74 15.20
CA LEU A 51 -7.71 -14.51 14.98
C LEU A 51 -6.95 -13.27 15.47
N TYR A 52 -6.32 -13.35 16.64
CA TYR A 52 -5.48 -12.28 17.17
C TYR A 52 -4.30 -11.97 16.24
N TYR A 53 -3.62 -13.00 15.74
CA TYR A 53 -2.56 -12.87 14.76
C TYR A 53 -3.04 -12.12 13.51
N HIS A 54 -4.13 -12.57 12.90
CA HIS A 54 -4.66 -11.94 11.69
C HIS A 54 -5.05 -10.47 11.92
N GLN A 55 -5.71 -10.14 13.03
CA GLN A 55 -6.12 -8.77 13.31
C GLN A 55 -4.94 -7.83 13.61
N SER A 56 -4.01 -8.28 14.45
CA SER A 56 -2.83 -7.48 14.84
C SER A 56 -1.92 -7.19 13.64
N THR A 57 -1.65 -8.20 12.82
CA THR A 57 -0.82 -8.05 11.62
C THR A 57 -1.50 -7.20 10.54
N GLN A 58 -2.82 -7.34 10.34
CA GLN A 58 -3.56 -6.48 9.42
C GLN A 58 -3.49 -5.00 9.83
N ARG A 59 -3.61 -4.70 11.13
CA ARG A 59 -3.44 -3.33 11.64
C ARG A 59 -2.04 -2.79 11.39
N LEU A 60 -0.99 -3.57 11.69
CA LEU A 60 0.38 -3.17 11.37
C LEU A 60 0.54 -2.83 9.89
N TYR A 61 0.01 -3.68 9.01
CA TYR A 61 0.09 -3.46 7.57
C TYR A 61 -0.66 -2.22 7.13
N LEU A 62 -1.84 -1.96 7.67
CA LEU A 62 -2.58 -0.71 7.39
C LEU A 62 -1.80 0.53 7.80
N TRP A 63 -0.97 0.47 8.84
CA TRP A 63 -0.15 1.60 9.25
C TRP A 63 1.11 1.75 8.41
N PHE A 64 1.85 0.67 8.16
CA PHE A 64 3.17 0.76 7.53
C PHE A 64 3.14 0.85 6.00
N LEU A 65 2.21 0.17 5.33
CA LEU A 65 2.20 0.07 3.87
C LEU A 65 1.92 1.39 3.15
N PRO A 66 0.98 2.24 3.58
CA PRO A 66 0.78 3.56 2.99
C PRO A 66 2.05 4.42 2.98
N PHE A 67 2.82 4.41 4.07
CA PHE A 67 4.09 5.13 4.15
C PHE A 67 5.13 4.55 3.20
N LEU A 68 5.23 3.23 3.12
CA LEU A 68 6.16 2.56 2.22
C LEU A 68 5.82 2.88 0.76
N TYR A 69 4.53 2.88 0.40
CA TYR A 69 4.08 3.29 -0.93
C TYR A 69 4.41 4.75 -1.23
N GLU A 70 4.11 5.66 -0.32
CA GLU A 70 4.43 7.07 -0.48
C GLU A 70 5.94 7.28 -0.69
N MET A 71 6.78 6.65 0.12
CA MET A 71 8.24 6.76 0.01
C MET A 71 8.77 6.30 -1.35
N ILE A 72 8.18 5.25 -1.93
CA ILE A 72 8.53 4.78 -3.28
C ILE A 72 8.10 5.82 -4.32
N LEU A 73 6.90 6.39 -4.17
CA LEU A 73 6.26 7.27 -5.15
C LEU A 73 6.82 8.69 -5.13
N MET A 74 7.28 9.19 -3.99
CA MET A 74 7.61 10.60 -3.77
C MET A 74 8.77 11.12 -4.62
N ASP A 75 9.58 10.24 -5.20
CA ASP A 75 10.74 10.56 -6.03
C ASP A 75 10.51 10.42 -7.54
N HIS A 76 9.25 10.33 -8.00
CA HIS A 76 8.96 10.09 -9.40
C HIS A 76 9.24 11.28 -10.35
N ASP A 77 9.44 12.50 -9.82
CA ASP A 77 9.55 13.73 -10.61
C ASP A 77 10.88 14.46 -10.42
N GLN A 78 11.97 13.68 -10.54
CA GLN A 78 13.31 14.22 -10.52
C GLN A 78 13.62 15.06 -11.77
N PRO A 79 14.45 16.12 -11.66
CA PRO A 79 14.80 16.97 -12.80
C PRO A 79 15.46 16.20 -13.96
N PHE A 80 16.05 15.03 -13.69
CA PHE A 80 16.61 14.11 -14.68
C PHE A 80 15.56 13.40 -15.55
N MET A 81 14.27 13.43 -15.20
CA MET A 81 13.22 12.89 -16.05
C MET A 81 12.80 13.85 -17.17
N LYS A 82 13.06 15.16 -17.01
CA LYS A 82 12.67 16.21 -17.96
C LYS A 82 13.23 16.01 -19.38
N PRO A 83 14.48 15.54 -19.58
CA PRO A 83 14.97 15.22 -20.91
C PRO A 83 14.17 14.11 -21.59
N PHE A 84 13.72 13.09 -20.86
CA PHE A 84 12.95 11.98 -21.46
C PHE A 84 11.60 12.43 -21.98
N ASP A 85 10.97 13.43 -21.35
CA ASP A 85 9.74 14.04 -21.83
C ASP A 85 9.92 14.67 -23.23
N VAL A 86 11.11 15.19 -23.52
CA VAL A 86 11.46 15.80 -24.81
C VAL A 86 11.70 14.73 -25.88
N TYR A 87 12.36 13.62 -25.53
CA TYR A 87 12.73 12.58 -26.51
C TYR A 87 11.60 11.59 -26.82
N PHE A 88 10.81 11.18 -25.82
CA PHE A 88 9.79 10.14 -25.98
C PHE A 88 8.36 10.68 -25.96
N GLY A 89 8.18 11.94 -25.60
CA GLY A 89 6.87 12.57 -25.43
C GLY A 89 6.27 12.32 -24.04
N LYS A 90 5.65 13.36 -23.48
CA LYS A 90 5.10 13.39 -22.11
C LYS A 90 4.11 12.25 -21.80
N ASP A 91 3.31 11.81 -22.78
CA ASP A 91 2.30 10.76 -22.56
C ASP A 91 2.95 9.38 -22.37
N TYR A 92 3.94 9.06 -23.20
CA TYR A 92 4.65 7.79 -23.11
C TYR A 92 5.46 7.70 -21.80
N VAL A 93 6.07 8.82 -21.40
CA VAL A 93 6.75 8.91 -20.11
C VAL A 93 5.79 8.70 -18.94
N LEU A 94 4.63 9.36 -18.94
CA LEU A 94 3.63 9.21 -17.89
C LEU A 94 3.12 7.76 -17.81
N ALA A 95 2.73 7.17 -18.94
CA ALA A 95 2.22 5.80 -18.99
C ALA A 95 3.25 4.77 -18.50
N SER A 96 4.52 4.94 -18.89
CA SER A 96 5.60 4.05 -18.44
C SER A 96 5.94 4.22 -16.95
N LYS A 97 5.82 5.44 -16.39
CA LYS A 97 5.91 5.66 -14.94
C LYS A 97 4.78 4.92 -14.23
N ILE A 98 3.53 5.15 -14.61
CA ILE A 98 2.35 4.50 -14.00
C ILE A 98 2.53 2.98 -14.02
N PHE A 99 2.85 2.40 -15.18
CA PHE A 99 3.07 0.96 -15.32
C PHE A 99 4.16 0.45 -14.38
N PHE A 100 5.31 1.14 -14.33
CA PHE A 100 6.41 0.75 -13.46
C PHE A 100 6.00 0.75 -11.98
N TYR A 101 5.35 1.81 -11.50
CA TYR A 101 4.94 1.89 -10.10
C TYR A 101 3.84 0.89 -9.75
N VAL A 102 2.93 0.57 -10.68
CA VAL A 102 1.97 -0.53 -10.50
C VAL A 102 2.71 -1.86 -10.35
N CYS A 103 3.73 -2.16 -11.17
CA CYS A 103 4.54 -3.37 -11.01
C CYS A 103 5.27 -3.39 -9.65
N VAL A 104 5.78 -2.26 -9.19
CA VAL A 104 6.42 -2.16 -7.87
C VAL A 104 5.42 -2.40 -6.75
N LEU A 105 4.21 -1.82 -6.82
CA LEU A 105 3.14 -2.09 -5.84
C LEU A 105 2.78 -3.58 -5.79
N ILE A 106 2.61 -4.23 -6.94
CA ILE A 106 2.36 -5.68 -7.01
C ILE A 106 3.50 -6.42 -6.30
N TRP A 107 4.75 -6.14 -6.67
CA TRP A 107 5.90 -6.82 -6.06
C TRP A 107 5.98 -6.62 -4.55
N VAL A 108 5.73 -5.41 -4.05
CA VAL A 108 5.70 -5.12 -2.61
C VAL A 108 4.58 -5.88 -1.92
N THR A 109 3.35 -5.82 -2.42
CA THR A 109 2.21 -6.55 -1.83
C THR A 109 2.45 -8.04 -1.75
N TRP A 110 3.03 -8.63 -2.80
CA TRP A 110 3.40 -10.05 -2.83
C TRP A 110 4.43 -10.42 -1.76
N ILE A 111 5.46 -9.60 -1.57
CA ILE A 111 6.46 -9.83 -0.52
C ILE A 111 5.79 -9.86 0.86
N PHE A 112 4.92 -8.90 1.14
CA PHE A 112 4.22 -8.86 2.43
C PHE A 112 3.26 -10.04 2.61
N MET A 113 2.57 -10.45 1.55
CA MET A 113 1.73 -11.65 1.58
C MET A 113 2.56 -12.89 1.88
N ILE A 114 3.73 -13.05 1.25
CA ILE A 114 4.62 -14.19 1.51
C ILE A 114 5.07 -14.20 2.97
N PHE A 115 5.58 -13.07 3.49
CA PHE A 115 6.04 -13.01 4.88
C PHE A 115 4.91 -13.16 5.90
N TYR A 116 3.71 -12.69 5.58
CA TYR A 116 2.52 -12.87 6.41
C TYR A 116 2.16 -14.34 6.64
N HIS A 117 2.34 -15.21 5.63
CA HIS A 117 2.09 -16.63 5.79
C HIS A 117 3.33 -17.37 6.30
N LEU A 118 4.52 -17.00 5.82
CA LEU A 118 5.76 -17.74 6.07
C LEU A 118 6.23 -17.63 7.53
N ILE A 119 6.14 -16.45 8.14
CA ILE A 119 6.61 -16.25 9.52
C ILE A 119 5.81 -17.06 10.54
N PRO A 120 4.46 -16.94 10.63
CA PRO A 120 3.69 -17.71 11.60
C PRO A 120 3.74 -19.20 11.30
N TYR A 121 3.79 -19.61 10.03
CA TYR A 121 3.92 -21.03 9.67
C TYR A 121 5.21 -21.68 10.18
N ILE A 122 6.31 -20.91 10.28
CA ILE A 122 7.58 -21.42 10.80
C ILE A 122 7.64 -21.34 12.33
N LEU A 123 7.05 -20.30 12.92
CA LEU A 123 7.21 -20.00 14.34
C LEU A 123 6.11 -20.58 15.24
N THR A 124 4.93 -20.90 14.70
CA THR A 124 3.75 -21.25 15.50
C THR A 124 2.98 -22.42 14.93
N ASP A 125 2.37 -23.20 15.82
CA ASP A 125 1.57 -24.38 15.46
C ASP A 125 0.07 -24.08 15.35
N TYR A 126 -0.37 -22.90 15.79
CA TYR A 126 -1.78 -22.51 15.75
C TYR A 126 -2.24 -21.95 14.39
N TYR A 127 -1.30 -21.67 13.49
CA TYR A 127 -1.58 -20.94 12.25
C TYR A 127 -2.42 -21.75 11.25
N GLU A 128 -3.54 -21.16 10.81
CA GLU A 128 -4.38 -21.70 9.74
C GLU A 128 -4.67 -20.64 8.67
N ILE A 129 -4.80 -21.09 7.42
CA ILE A 129 -5.07 -20.22 6.27
C ILE A 129 -6.58 -20.10 6.08
N TYR A 130 -7.11 -18.88 6.19
CA TYR A 130 -8.49 -18.56 5.82
C TYR A 130 -8.53 -17.54 4.68
N LEU A 131 -9.29 -17.86 3.62
CA LEU A 131 -9.50 -17.00 2.45
C LEU A 131 -10.04 -15.61 2.79
N ILE A 132 -10.81 -15.48 3.86
CA ILE A 132 -11.39 -14.20 4.30
C ILE A 132 -10.28 -13.18 4.61
N TYR A 133 -9.15 -13.63 5.16
CA TYR A 133 -8.02 -12.78 5.49
C TYR A 133 -7.16 -12.46 4.26
N GLU A 134 -7.25 -13.20 3.16
CA GLU A 134 -6.53 -12.90 1.92
C GLU A 134 -7.14 -11.71 1.16
N LEU A 135 -8.46 -11.52 1.27
CA LEU A 135 -9.16 -10.33 0.74
C LEU A 135 -8.59 -9.01 1.30
N PHE A 136 -7.93 -9.05 2.45
CA PHE A 136 -7.16 -7.94 3.01
C PHE A 136 -6.12 -7.41 2.01
N PHE A 137 -5.29 -8.30 1.44
CA PHE A 137 -4.18 -7.91 0.57
C PHE A 137 -4.67 -7.31 -0.74
N ILE A 138 -5.80 -7.79 -1.27
CA ILE A 138 -6.44 -7.19 -2.44
C ILE A 138 -6.87 -5.76 -2.14
N ASN A 139 -7.51 -5.53 -1.00
CA ASN A 139 -7.93 -4.19 -0.61
C ASN A 139 -6.75 -3.25 -0.34
N LEU A 140 -5.69 -3.77 0.26
CA LEU A 140 -4.48 -3.01 0.52
C LEU A 140 -3.75 -2.64 -0.78
N PHE A 141 -3.77 -3.52 -1.77
CA PHE A 141 -3.30 -3.21 -3.13
C PHE A 141 -4.12 -2.08 -3.78
N LEU A 142 -5.45 -2.13 -3.66
CA LEU A 142 -6.32 -1.05 -4.16
C LEU A 142 -6.05 0.29 -3.48
N ASP A 143 -5.79 0.29 -2.17
CA ASP A 143 -5.41 1.50 -1.43
C ASP A 143 -4.07 2.05 -1.91
N GLY A 144 -3.10 1.17 -2.20
CA GLY A 144 -1.85 1.55 -2.85
C GLY A 144 -2.04 2.20 -4.22
N LEU A 145 -2.99 1.71 -5.03
CA LEU A 145 -3.33 2.33 -6.32
C LEU A 145 -3.96 3.72 -6.15
N LEU A 146 -4.82 3.90 -5.15
CA LEU A 146 -5.41 5.21 -4.83
C LEU A 146 -4.33 6.21 -4.41
N LEU A 147 -3.43 5.81 -3.51
CA LEU A 147 -2.29 6.63 -3.09
C LEU A 147 -1.38 6.98 -4.28
N LEU A 148 -1.10 6.02 -5.15
CA LEU A 148 -0.35 6.25 -6.39
C LEU A 148 -1.01 7.32 -7.28
N ILE A 149 -2.32 7.26 -7.46
CA ILE A 149 -3.04 8.26 -8.26
C ILE A 149 -2.97 9.64 -7.60
N ILE A 150 -3.25 9.73 -6.31
CA ILE A 150 -3.29 11.01 -5.60
C ILE A 150 -1.89 11.63 -5.59
N THR A 151 -0.84 10.85 -5.34
CA THR A 151 0.56 11.34 -5.38
C THR A 151 0.93 11.89 -6.75
N PHE A 152 0.59 11.19 -7.84
CA PHE A 152 0.81 11.69 -9.19
C PHE A 152 0.07 13.02 -9.45
N LEU A 153 -1.17 13.15 -8.96
CA LEU A 153 -1.93 14.40 -9.06
C LEU A 153 -1.28 15.53 -8.24
N CYS A 154 -0.92 15.28 -6.98
CA CYS A 154 -0.29 16.27 -6.10
C CYS A 154 1.02 16.79 -6.67
N VAL A 155 1.89 15.91 -7.15
CA VAL A 155 3.19 16.31 -7.71
C VAL A 155 3.00 17.12 -8.99
N ARG A 156 2.08 16.71 -9.86
CA ARG A 156 1.75 17.45 -11.08
C ARG A 156 1.24 18.86 -10.79
N LEU A 157 0.49 19.03 -9.70
CA LEU A 157 -0.01 20.33 -9.22
C LEU A 157 1.04 21.11 -8.40
N LYS A 158 2.29 20.62 -8.31
CA LYS A 158 3.41 21.19 -7.53
C LYS A 158 3.18 21.19 -6.01
N TYR A 159 2.30 20.32 -5.51
CA TYR A 159 2.03 20.10 -4.09
C TYR A 159 2.74 18.85 -3.56
N GLN A 160 3.98 18.61 -3.97
CA GLN A 160 4.75 17.42 -3.56
C GLN A 160 4.90 17.31 -2.04
N ALA A 161 5.08 18.42 -1.33
CA ALA A 161 5.17 18.41 0.14
C ALA A 161 3.87 17.94 0.82
N PHE A 162 2.71 18.18 0.19
CA PHE A 162 1.41 17.72 0.70
C PHE A 162 1.20 16.22 0.50
N SER A 163 1.92 15.58 -0.44
CA SER A 163 1.75 14.15 -0.68
C SER A 163 2.15 13.32 0.54
N PHE A 164 3.18 13.77 1.29
CA PHE A 164 3.55 13.18 2.58
C PHE A 164 2.48 13.24 3.67
N MET A 165 1.57 14.23 3.62
CA MET A 165 0.48 14.30 4.59
C MET A 165 -0.59 13.24 4.33
N ILE A 166 -0.69 12.72 3.10
CA ILE A 166 -1.70 11.74 2.71
C ILE A 166 -1.58 10.44 3.50
N PRO A 167 -0.42 9.76 3.61
CA PRO A 167 -0.32 8.55 4.43
C PRO A 167 -0.57 8.82 5.92
N ILE A 168 -0.23 10.02 6.42
CA ILE A 168 -0.54 10.43 7.81
C ILE A 168 -2.06 10.53 8.00
N PHE A 169 -2.76 11.21 7.08
CA PHE A 169 -4.21 11.28 7.10
C PHE A 169 -4.85 9.91 6.94
N TYR A 170 -4.31 9.05 6.08
CA TYR A 170 -4.78 7.68 5.91
C TYR A 170 -4.70 6.90 7.23
N MET A 171 -3.57 6.99 7.93
CA MET A 171 -3.38 6.33 9.23
C MET A 171 -4.30 6.92 10.32
N LEU A 172 -4.40 8.25 10.42
CA LEU A 172 -5.31 8.87 11.39
C LEU A 172 -6.77 8.52 11.12
N TYR A 173 -7.13 8.44 9.84
CA TYR A 173 -8.48 8.11 9.43
C TYR A 173 -8.83 6.65 9.70
N SER A 174 -7.88 5.72 9.52
CA SER A 174 -8.09 4.31 9.90
C SER A 174 -8.34 4.17 11.40
N PHE A 175 -7.64 4.94 12.25
CA PHE A 175 -7.95 4.98 13.69
C PHE A 175 -9.36 5.50 14.00
N VAL A 176 -9.78 6.60 13.39
CA VAL A 176 -11.12 7.16 13.61
C VAL A 176 -12.21 6.18 13.19
N LEU A 177 -11.99 5.47 12.09
CA LEU A 177 -12.93 4.50 11.54
C LEU A 177 -13.00 3.18 12.32
N GLU A 178 -11.95 2.81 13.06
CA GLU A 178 -12.04 1.70 14.02
C GLU A 178 -13.08 1.99 15.12
N ASP A 179 -13.22 3.25 15.52
CA ASP A 179 -14.19 3.67 16.55
C ASP A 179 -15.57 4.04 15.99
N ILE A 180 -15.65 4.54 14.75
CA ILE A 180 -16.88 5.08 14.16
C ILE A 180 -17.31 4.26 12.92
N HIS A 181 -18.29 3.38 13.11
CA HIS A 181 -18.91 2.62 12.02
C HIS A 181 -20.04 3.39 11.34
N HIS A 182 -19.70 4.38 10.50
CA HIS A 182 -20.70 5.14 9.73
C HIS A 182 -20.48 5.00 8.20
N PRO A 183 -21.47 4.50 7.42
CA PRO A 183 -21.30 4.18 6.00
C PRO A 183 -20.95 5.40 5.12
N MET A 184 -21.37 6.61 5.51
CA MET A 184 -21.04 7.84 4.77
C MET A 184 -19.55 8.22 4.81
N LEU A 185 -18.82 7.80 5.85
CA LEU A 185 -17.39 8.11 5.95
C LEU A 185 -16.61 7.42 4.83
N TYR A 186 -16.98 6.18 4.47
CA TYR A 186 -16.36 5.45 3.35
C TYR A 186 -16.54 6.13 1.98
N LEU A 187 -17.58 6.96 1.82
CA LEU A 187 -17.85 7.67 0.58
C LEU A 187 -16.89 8.86 0.39
N LEU A 188 -16.47 9.48 1.50
CA LEU A 188 -15.54 10.62 1.51
C LEU A 188 -14.09 10.18 1.27
N PHE A 189 -13.67 9.07 1.89
CA PHE A 189 -12.36 8.46 1.69
C PHE A 189 -12.49 6.93 1.70
N PRO A 190 -12.31 6.25 0.54
CA PRO A 190 -12.45 4.81 0.44
C PRO A 190 -11.16 4.13 0.95
N ILE A 191 -11.00 4.06 2.26
CA ILE A 191 -9.87 3.42 2.95
C ILE A 191 -10.32 2.03 3.44
N PHE A 192 -9.46 1.01 3.33
CA PHE A 192 -9.77 -0.32 3.84
C PHE A 192 -9.89 -0.34 5.37
N LEU A 193 -10.89 -1.06 5.87
CA LEU A 193 -11.00 -1.42 7.28
C LEU A 193 -11.08 -2.93 7.49
N PRO A 194 -10.44 -3.44 8.56
CA PRO A 194 -10.47 -4.86 8.87
C PRO A 194 -11.79 -5.34 9.50
N LEU A 195 -12.64 -4.44 10.03
CA LEU A 195 -13.88 -4.81 10.73
C LEU A 195 -15.09 -4.94 9.80
N GLU A 196 -15.80 -6.06 9.98
CA GLU A 196 -16.70 -6.66 9.01
C GLU A 196 -18.10 -6.01 8.97
N SER A 197 -18.45 -5.43 7.81
CA SER A 197 -19.84 -5.48 7.27
C SER A 197 -19.98 -4.79 5.91
N PHE A 198 -19.06 -3.91 5.50
CA PHE A 198 -19.19 -3.09 4.29
C PHE A 198 -18.27 -3.49 3.12
N LYS A 199 -17.64 -4.67 3.22
CA LYS A 199 -16.60 -5.20 2.31
C LYS A 199 -16.96 -5.15 0.81
N SER A 200 -18.23 -5.29 0.44
CA SER A 200 -18.64 -5.30 -0.99
C SER A 200 -18.72 -3.90 -1.60
N LEU A 201 -19.35 -2.94 -0.92
CA LEU A 201 -19.53 -1.57 -1.42
C LEU A 201 -18.20 -0.81 -1.49
N GLU A 202 -17.36 -0.94 -0.45
CA GLU A 202 -16.04 -0.33 -0.41
C GLU A 202 -15.18 -0.70 -1.61
N PHE A 203 -15.20 -1.98 -2.00
CA PHE A 203 -14.45 -2.48 -3.14
C PHE A 203 -14.86 -1.79 -4.45
N PHE A 204 -16.16 -1.66 -4.71
CA PHE A 204 -16.66 -0.98 -5.91
C PHE A 204 -16.33 0.51 -5.90
N TYR A 205 -16.44 1.18 -4.75
CA TYR A 205 -16.08 2.59 -4.65
C TYR A 205 -14.60 2.82 -4.95
N LYS A 206 -13.70 2.01 -4.40
CA LYS A 206 -12.25 2.11 -4.69
C LYS A 206 -11.97 2.01 -6.18
N ILE A 207 -12.61 1.06 -6.87
CA ILE A 207 -12.47 0.90 -8.31
C ILE A 207 -12.95 2.16 -9.05
N CYS A 208 -14.10 2.73 -8.69
CA CYS A 208 -14.59 3.98 -9.29
C CYS A 208 -13.62 5.15 -9.06
N TYR A 209 -13.07 5.29 -7.85
CA TYR A 209 -12.07 6.32 -7.54
C TYR A 209 -10.77 6.13 -8.33
N ILE A 210 -10.32 4.88 -8.53
CA ILE A 210 -9.15 4.57 -9.36
C ILE A 210 -9.40 4.98 -10.82
N PHE A 211 -10.55 4.61 -11.39
CA PHE A 211 -10.90 4.98 -12.76
C PHE A 211 -11.01 6.50 -12.95
N THR A 212 -11.71 7.19 -12.05
CA THR A 212 -11.84 8.66 -12.09
C THR A 212 -10.50 9.36 -11.91
N GLY A 213 -9.63 8.83 -11.05
CA GLY A 213 -8.27 9.32 -10.88
C GLY A 213 -7.41 9.22 -12.13
N PHE A 214 -7.44 8.07 -12.80
CA PHE A 214 -6.72 7.89 -14.07
C PHE A 214 -7.27 8.82 -15.17
N THR A 215 -8.59 8.95 -15.30
CA THR A 215 -9.16 9.86 -16.32
C THR A 215 -8.76 11.31 -16.08
N LEU A 216 -8.75 11.77 -14.83
CA LEU A 216 -8.25 13.11 -14.46
C LEU A 216 -6.77 13.31 -14.82
N LEU A 217 -5.91 12.32 -14.54
CA LEU A 217 -4.50 12.36 -14.90
C LEU A 217 -4.29 12.51 -16.42
N PHE A 218 -5.06 11.78 -17.22
CA PHE A 218 -4.99 11.87 -18.69
C PHE A 218 -5.54 13.19 -19.24
N ILE A 219 -6.67 13.67 -18.73
CA ILE A 219 -7.27 14.95 -19.13
C ILE A 219 -6.32 16.12 -18.84
N GLN A 220 -5.68 16.13 -17.67
CA GLN A 220 -4.67 17.14 -17.35
C GLN A 220 -3.44 17.08 -18.27
N ASN A 221 -3.10 15.89 -18.79
CA ASN A 221 -2.02 15.76 -19.77
C ASN A 221 -2.34 16.38 -21.11
N LEU A 222 -3.58 16.27 -21.56
CA LEU A 222 -4.04 16.95 -22.76
C LEU A 222 -4.05 18.47 -22.59
N LYS A 223 -4.48 18.99 -21.43
CA LYS A 223 -4.47 20.44 -21.18
C LYS A 223 -3.07 21.06 -21.19
N ASN A 224 -2.05 20.36 -20.66
CA ASN A 224 -0.66 20.85 -20.65
C ASN A 224 0.08 20.74 -22.01
N LYS A 225 -0.59 20.27 -23.07
CA LYS A 225 -0.07 20.26 -24.45
C LYS A 225 -0.42 21.53 -25.23
N HIS A 226 -1.40 22.30 -24.77
CA HIS A 226 -1.83 23.58 -25.33
C HIS A 226 -1.35 24.73 -24.43
#